data_AF-A0A829HSI4-F1
#
_entry.id   AF-A0A829HSI4-F1
#
_cell.length_a   1.000
_cell.length_b   1.000
_cell.length_c   1.000
_cell.angle_alpha   90.00
_cell.angle_beta   90.00
_cell.angle_gamma   90.00
#
_symmetry.space_group_name_H-M   'P 1'
#
loop_
_entity.id
_entity.type
_entity.pdbx_description
1 polymer ?
#
loop_
_entity_poly.entity_id
_entity_poly.type
_entity_poly.pdbx_seq_one_letter_code
_entity_poly.pdbx_strand_id
1 'polypeptide(L)'
;MIAELTRLDRTDPDRVDELTWQWLDELGKAGDVTTLEAIFLMGAPLPQRAGLTQARYLASPYGRFVDSLLRWGLTRWWQGHRFYDEGRRGISNTPRQFRWVWRLLFPGYPRPAGCRGEEVFDFRAVTVADAKHPEHRVTLLDWHLPAGKMNRWITALARPVIRWFVWDLTRSELVGLVGGRVILARIPARIPFTRRWRTTTFYMHRWLSPSGEANQPFRDIE
;
A
#
# COMPACT_ATOMS: atom_id res chain seq x y z
N MET A 1 -23.30 4.66 6.15
CA MET A 1 -22.67 4.05 4.96
C MET A 1 -22.03 2.70 5.26
N ILE A 2 -21.02 2.58 6.14
CA ILE A 2 -20.37 1.27 6.42
C ILE A 2 -21.34 0.19 6.93
N ALA A 3 -22.25 0.53 7.86
CA ALA A 3 -23.26 -0.41 8.33
C ALA A 3 -24.17 -0.90 7.18
N GLU A 4 -24.46 -0.03 6.21
CA GLU A 4 -25.27 -0.36 5.04
C GLU A 4 -24.50 -1.22 4.04
N LEU A 5 -23.22 -0.90 3.79
CA LEU A 5 -22.31 -1.73 2.98
C LEU A 5 -22.13 -3.12 3.62
N THR A 6 -22.01 -3.20 4.94
CA THR A 6 -21.89 -4.47 5.68
C THR A 6 -23.17 -5.30 5.62
N ARG A 7 -24.34 -4.65 5.56
CA ARG A 7 -25.63 -5.32 5.39
C ARG A 7 -25.79 -5.86 3.97
N LEU A 8 -25.46 -5.03 2.98
CA LEU A 8 -25.51 -5.38 1.54
C LEU A 8 -24.48 -6.45 1.17
N ASP A 9 -23.40 -6.57 1.96
CA ASP A 9 -22.33 -7.56 1.79
C ASP A 9 -22.81 -9.01 1.80
N ARG A 10 -23.90 -9.25 2.53
CA ARG A 10 -24.52 -10.57 2.70
C ARG A 10 -25.31 -11.01 1.46
N THR A 11 -25.67 -10.07 0.58
CA THR A 11 -26.60 -10.31 -0.52
C THR A 11 -25.97 -10.06 -1.89
N ASP A 12 -25.09 -9.07 -2.02
CA ASP A 12 -24.46 -8.71 -3.29
C ASP A 12 -23.00 -8.26 -3.07
N PRO A 13 -22.08 -9.23 -2.92
CA PRO A 13 -20.73 -8.98 -2.45
C PRO A 13 -19.89 -8.10 -3.40
N ASP A 14 -20.02 -8.31 -4.71
CA ASP A 14 -19.22 -7.61 -5.72
C ASP A 14 -19.67 -6.15 -5.86
N ARG A 15 -20.97 -5.90 -5.76
CA ARG A 15 -21.52 -4.54 -5.75
C ARG A 15 -21.09 -3.73 -4.54
N VAL A 16 -20.94 -4.36 -3.37
CA VAL A 16 -20.41 -3.67 -2.18
C VAL A 16 -18.97 -3.24 -2.39
N ASP A 17 -18.15 -4.10 -3.00
CA ASP A 17 -16.77 -3.76 -3.29
C ASP A 17 -16.71 -2.53 -4.20
N GLU A 18 -17.47 -2.51 -5.31
CA GLU A 18 -17.52 -1.37 -6.23
C GLU A 18 -18.02 -0.07 -5.57
N LEU A 19 -19.10 -0.15 -4.77
CA LEU A 19 -19.64 1.02 -4.07
C LEU A 19 -18.66 1.56 -3.02
N THR A 20 -17.98 0.67 -2.30
CA THR A 20 -16.96 1.07 -1.31
C THR A 20 -15.79 1.76 -2.01
N TRP A 21 -15.41 1.27 -3.20
CA TRP A 21 -14.38 1.87 -4.03
C TRP A 21 -14.71 3.28 -4.48
N GLN A 22 -15.90 3.45 -5.08
CA GLN A 22 -16.36 4.75 -5.54
C GLN A 22 -16.44 5.74 -4.37
N TRP A 23 -16.97 5.30 -3.24
CA TRP A 23 -17.07 6.14 -2.05
C TRP A 23 -15.71 6.60 -1.52
N LEU A 24 -14.73 5.69 -1.38
CA LEU A 24 -13.38 6.05 -0.94
C LEU A 24 -12.66 6.98 -1.93
N ASP A 25 -12.82 6.78 -3.24
CA ASP A 25 -12.22 7.66 -4.25
C ASP A 25 -12.83 9.07 -4.22
N GLU A 26 -14.14 9.21 -4.02
CA GLU A 26 -14.80 10.51 -3.84
C GLU A 26 -14.33 11.23 -2.57
N LEU A 27 -14.20 10.53 -1.44
CA LEU A 27 -13.59 11.09 -0.23
C LEU A 27 -12.14 11.54 -0.47
N GLY A 28 -11.37 10.75 -1.22
CA GLY A 28 -10.02 11.10 -1.63
C GLY A 28 -9.96 12.36 -2.51
N LYS A 29 -10.84 12.48 -3.51
CA LYS A 29 -10.94 13.68 -4.37
C LYS A 29 -11.36 14.93 -3.59
N ALA A 30 -12.23 14.77 -2.59
CA ALA A 30 -12.62 15.85 -1.70
C ALA A 30 -11.46 16.30 -0.78
N GLY A 31 -10.46 15.45 -0.55
CA GLY A 31 -9.36 15.70 0.38
C GLY A 31 -9.78 15.53 1.84
N ASP A 32 -10.85 14.76 2.11
CA ASP A 32 -11.41 14.59 3.46
C ASP A 32 -10.64 13.54 4.26
N VAL A 33 -9.43 13.92 4.68
CA VAL A 33 -8.53 13.05 5.46
C VAL A 33 -9.13 12.69 6.82
N THR A 34 -9.96 13.56 7.42
CA THR A 34 -10.60 13.31 8.71
C THR A 34 -11.61 12.17 8.60
N THR A 35 -12.46 12.18 7.58
CA THR A 35 -13.41 11.09 7.33
C THR A 35 -12.70 9.80 6.96
N LEU A 36 -11.64 9.86 6.15
CA LEU A 36 -10.81 8.68 5.84
C LEU A 36 -10.18 8.07 7.08
N GLU A 37 -9.72 8.88 8.03
CA GLU A 37 -9.18 8.40 9.31
C GLU A 37 -10.27 7.75 10.18
N ALA A 38 -11.46 8.36 10.26
CA ALA A 38 -12.58 7.76 10.98
C ALA A 38 -12.97 6.40 10.38
N ILE A 39 -12.91 6.27 9.05
CA ILE A 39 -13.13 5.00 8.34
C ILE A 39 -12.05 3.98 8.68
N PHE A 40 -10.80 4.39 8.71
CA PHE A 40 -9.68 3.53 9.09
C PHE A 40 -9.89 2.92 10.48
N LEU A 41 -10.30 3.74 11.46
CA LEU A 41 -10.54 3.30 12.84
C LEU A 41 -11.77 2.40 13.01
N MET A 42 -12.67 2.35 12.01
CA MET A 42 -13.77 1.37 11.97
C MET A 42 -13.35 0.01 11.39
N GLY A 43 -12.20 -0.05 10.71
CA GLY A 43 -11.70 -1.29 10.12
C GLY A 43 -11.13 -2.26 11.15
N ALA A 44 -10.95 -3.51 10.73
CA ALA A 44 -10.35 -4.57 11.55
C ALA A 44 -9.01 -5.03 10.96
N PRO A 45 -8.13 -5.67 11.74
CA PRO A 45 -6.95 -6.34 11.18
C PRO A 45 -7.32 -7.32 10.06
N LEU A 46 -6.44 -7.46 9.08
CA LEU A 46 -6.62 -8.37 7.97
C LEU A 46 -6.66 -9.83 8.46
N PRO A 47 -7.66 -10.63 8.07
CA PRO A 47 -7.78 -12.02 8.49
C PRO A 47 -6.80 -12.96 7.77
N GLN A 48 -6.27 -12.55 6.61
CA GLN A 48 -5.39 -13.34 5.75
C GLN A 48 -4.02 -12.67 5.59
N ARG A 49 -2.99 -13.46 5.29
CA ARG A 49 -1.59 -12.99 5.23
C ARG A 49 -0.96 -13.01 3.83
N ALA A 50 -1.75 -13.18 2.78
CA ALA A 50 -1.32 -13.04 1.40
C ALA A 50 -2.37 -12.27 0.58
N GLY A 51 -1.94 -11.54 -0.45
CA GLY A 51 -2.84 -10.74 -1.27
C GLY A 51 -2.17 -10.00 -2.43
N LEU A 52 -2.99 -9.53 -3.37
CA LEU A 52 -2.60 -8.61 -4.45
C LEU A 52 -2.99 -7.20 -4.04
N THR A 53 -2.03 -6.30 -3.87
CA THR A 53 -2.34 -4.88 -3.75
C THR A 53 -2.26 -4.25 -5.13
N GLN A 54 -3.38 -3.74 -5.63
CA GLN A 54 -3.29 -2.53 -6.44
C GLN A 54 -3.70 -1.38 -5.53
N ALA A 55 -2.76 -0.47 -5.25
CA ALA A 55 -3.07 0.67 -4.42
C ALA A 55 -3.41 1.87 -5.29
N ARG A 56 -4.40 2.63 -4.85
CA ARG A 56 -4.64 3.95 -5.38
C ARG A 56 -4.59 4.96 -4.24
N TYR A 57 -3.83 6.01 -4.51
CA TYR A 57 -3.67 7.11 -3.60
C TYR A 57 -5.00 7.85 -3.43
N LEU A 58 -5.39 8.09 -2.17
CA LEU A 58 -6.60 8.86 -1.87
C LEU A 58 -6.28 10.31 -1.64
N ALA A 59 -5.62 10.60 -0.53
CA ALA A 59 -5.42 11.97 -0.07
C ALA A 59 -4.25 12.05 0.92
N SER A 60 -3.81 13.28 1.17
CA SER A 60 -2.85 13.59 2.21
C SER A 60 -3.18 14.93 2.87
N PRO A 61 -2.63 15.20 4.07
CA PRO A 61 -2.82 16.48 4.73
C PRO A 61 -2.01 17.63 4.09
N TYR A 62 -1.36 17.40 2.94
CA TYR A 62 -0.52 18.39 2.26
C TYR A 62 -1.27 19.22 1.21
N GLY A 63 -2.53 18.87 0.93
CA GLY A 63 -3.41 19.62 0.04
C GLY A 63 -3.29 19.22 -1.43
N ARG A 64 -4.22 19.74 -2.24
CA ARG A 64 -4.55 19.22 -3.59
C ARG A 64 -3.38 19.19 -4.58
N PHE A 65 -2.44 20.13 -4.50
CA PHE A 65 -1.29 20.16 -5.41
C PHE A 65 -0.35 18.97 -5.16
N VAL A 66 0.00 18.73 -3.89
CA VAL A 66 0.84 17.60 -3.50
C VAL A 66 0.10 16.29 -3.77
N ASP A 67 -1.20 16.25 -3.49
CA ASP A 67 -2.05 15.09 -3.76
C ASP A 67 -2.07 14.73 -5.25
N SER A 68 -2.04 15.72 -6.15
CA SER A 68 -2.00 15.48 -7.59
C SER A 68 -0.69 14.84 -8.03
N LEU A 69 0.44 15.32 -7.51
CA LEU A 69 1.77 14.75 -7.78
C LEU A 69 1.91 13.34 -7.21
N LEU A 70 1.44 13.14 -5.98
CA LEU A 70 1.42 11.84 -5.32
C LEU A 70 0.53 10.86 -6.09
N ARG A 71 -0.69 11.25 -6.46
CA ARG A 71 -1.59 10.42 -7.29
C ARG A 71 -0.94 10.05 -8.62
N TRP A 72 -0.26 10.98 -9.27
CA TRP A 72 0.43 10.69 -10.54
C TRP A 72 1.57 9.67 -10.37
N GLY A 73 2.41 9.81 -9.35
CA GLY A 73 3.57 8.93 -9.12
C GLY A 73 3.19 7.57 -8.52
N LEU A 74 2.36 7.57 -7.47
CA LEU A 74 1.97 6.38 -6.72
C LEU A 74 1.07 5.46 -7.51
N THR A 75 0.12 5.99 -8.28
CA THR A 75 -0.73 5.15 -9.13
C THR A 75 0.08 4.48 -10.25
N ARG A 76 1.31 4.91 -10.55
CA ARG A 76 2.20 4.25 -11.52
C ARG A 76 3.19 3.30 -10.86
N TRP A 77 3.61 3.60 -9.63
CA TRP A 77 4.56 2.79 -8.88
C TRP A 77 3.87 1.64 -8.16
N TRP A 78 2.67 1.83 -7.58
CA TRP A 78 2.06 0.90 -6.63
C TRP A 78 1.02 -0.08 -7.21
N GLN A 79 1.09 -0.35 -8.52
CA GLN A 79 0.11 -1.21 -9.19
C GLN A 79 0.57 -2.67 -9.22
N GLY A 80 -0.34 -3.57 -8.80
CA GLY A 80 -0.20 -5.00 -9.00
C GLY A 80 0.92 -5.69 -8.20
N HIS A 81 1.32 -5.14 -7.04
CA HIS A 81 2.29 -5.80 -6.17
C HIS A 81 1.63 -6.97 -5.44
N ARG A 82 2.28 -8.13 -5.44
CA ARG A 82 1.81 -9.32 -4.73
C ARG A 82 2.57 -9.50 -3.43
N PHE A 83 1.87 -9.86 -2.36
CA PHE A 83 2.44 -10.04 -1.03
C PHE A 83 2.15 -11.46 -0.53
N TYR A 84 3.19 -12.20 -0.12
CA TYR A 84 3.12 -13.52 0.50
C TYR A 84 3.86 -13.55 1.84
N ASP A 85 3.15 -13.45 2.98
CA ASP A 85 3.78 -13.44 4.31
C ASP A 85 4.44 -14.77 4.68
N GLU A 86 3.88 -15.91 4.28
CA GLU A 86 4.45 -17.25 4.58
C GLU A 86 5.87 -17.40 4.04
N GLY A 87 6.14 -16.82 2.86
CA GLY A 87 7.47 -16.76 2.26
C GLY A 87 8.24 -15.49 2.61
N ARG A 88 7.65 -14.60 3.43
CA ARG A 88 8.14 -13.24 3.72
C ARG A 88 8.54 -12.48 2.47
N ARG A 89 7.83 -12.68 1.37
CA ARG A 89 8.23 -12.22 0.04
C ARG A 89 7.09 -11.47 -0.60
N GLY A 90 7.38 -10.35 -1.25
CA GLY A 90 6.46 -9.76 -2.21
C GLY A 90 7.13 -9.55 -3.55
N ILE A 91 6.29 -9.39 -4.58
CA ILE A 91 6.67 -9.35 -5.98
C ILE A 91 6.19 -8.01 -6.53
N SER A 92 7.12 -7.25 -7.08
CA SER A 92 6.82 -5.95 -7.67
C SER A 92 6.43 -6.06 -9.13
N ASN A 93 5.26 -5.51 -9.49
CA ASN A 93 4.86 -5.36 -10.90
C ASN A 93 5.13 -3.96 -11.45
N THR A 94 6.19 -3.31 -10.97
CA THR A 94 6.51 -1.94 -11.39
C THR A 94 6.80 -1.88 -12.90
N PRO A 95 6.16 -0.94 -13.63
CA PRO A 95 6.37 -0.79 -15.07
C PRO A 95 7.84 -0.60 -15.43
N ARG A 96 8.25 -1.11 -16.60
CA ARG A 96 9.66 -1.12 -17.04
C ARG A 96 10.34 0.25 -16.94
N GLN A 97 9.63 1.33 -17.30
CA GLN A 97 10.14 2.71 -17.24
C GLN A 97 10.40 3.25 -15.82
N PHE A 98 9.89 2.60 -14.77
CA PHE A 98 10.08 2.99 -13.37
C PHE A 98 10.97 2.02 -12.58
N ARG A 99 11.40 0.90 -13.17
CA ARG A 99 12.27 -0.08 -12.50
C ARG A 99 13.64 0.46 -12.09
N TRP A 100 14.12 1.52 -12.74
CA TRP A 100 15.37 2.17 -12.35
C TRP A 100 15.28 2.79 -10.95
N VAL A 101 14.10 3.24 -10.52
CA VAL A 101 13.86 3.78 -9.17
C VAL A 101 14.15 2.72 -8.13
N TRP A 102 13.67 1.50 -8.35
CA TRP A 102 13.96 0.39 -7.44
C TRP A 102 15.43 -0.01 -7.45
N ARG A 103 16.09 -0.09 -8.61
CA ARG A 103 17.54 -0.37 -8.68
C ARG A 103 18.36 0.67 -7.91
N LEU A 104 17.92 1.92 -7.95
CA LEU A 104 18.56 3.02 -7.26
C LEU A 104 18.34 2.89 -5.73
N LEU A 105 17.10 2.71 -5.29
CA LEU A 105 16.77 2.62 -3.87
C LEU A 105 17.25 1.30 -3.22
N PHE A 106 17.14 0.19 -3.94
CA PHE A 106 17.21 -1.19 -3.46
C PHE A 106 18.16 -2.08 -4.29
N PRO A 107 19.43 -1.68 -4.48
CA PRO A 107 20.36 -2.40 -5.37
C PRO A 107 20.68 -3.82 -4.91
N GLY A 108 20.48 -4.14 -3.63
CA GLY A 108 20.80 -5.45 -3.07
C GLY A 108 19.68 -6.49 -3.23
N TYR A 109 18.52 -6.12 -3.78
CA TYR A 109 17.45 -7.07 -4.03
C TYR A 109 17.69 -7.86 -5.32
N PRO A 110 17.76 -9.20 -5.22
CA PRO A 110 17.98 -10.05 -6.39
C PRO A 110 16.76 -10.03 -7.30
N ARG A 111 17.00 -10.12 -8.61
CA ARG A 111 15.95 -10.45 -9.57
C ARG A 111 15.77 -11.96 -9.58
N PRO A 112 14.56 -12.49 -9.35
CA PRO A 112 14.31 -13.90 -9.56
C PRO A 112 14.66 -14.27 -11.00
N ALA A 113 15.46 -15.32 -11.18
CA ALA A 113 15.70 -15.87 -12.50
C ALA A 113 14.37 -16.42 -13.06
N GLY A 114 14.07 -16.11 -14.32
CA GLY A 114 12.88 -16.64 -15.02
C GLY A 114 11.61 -15.77 -14.93
N CYS A 115 11.58 -14.71 -14.11
CA CYS A 115 10.44 -13.79 -14.05
C CYS A 115 10.65 -12.57 -14.96
N ARG A 116 9.64 -12.19 -15.76
CA ARG A 116 9.69 -11.00 -16.63
C ARG A 116 9.60 -9.70 -15.82
N GLY A 117 10.72 -9.31 -15.21
CA GLY A 117 10.91 -7.95 -14.70
C GLY A 117 10.22 -7.63 -13.38
N GLU A 118 10.00 -8.67 -12.57
CA GLU A 118 9.54 -8.53 -11.21
C GLU A 118 10.72 -8.43 -10.25
N GLU A 119 10.59 -7.61 -9.21
CA GLU A 119 11.59 -7.49 -8.14
C GLU A 119 10.99 -8.04 -6.85
N VAL A 120 11.75 -8.90 -6.15
CA VAL A 120 11.29 -9.51 -4.90
C VAL A 120 11.76 -8.68 -3.74
N PHE A 121 10.90 -8.50 -2.74
CA PHE A 121 11.21 -7.77 -1.51
C PHE A 121 10.79 -8.56 -0.28
N ASP A 122 11.49 -8.34 0.83
CA ASP A 122 11.21 -9.04 2.09
C ASP A 122 10.23 -8.25 2.93
N PHE A 123 9.23 -8.91 3.49
CA PHE A 123 8.31 -8.28 4.43
C PHE A 123 7.75 -9.27 5.47
N ARG A 124 7.09 -8.72 6.48
CA ARG A 124 6.32 -9.46 7.47
C ARG A 124 4.99 -8.76 7.72
N ALA A 125 3.90 -9.53 7.79
CA ALA A 125 2.60 -9.05 8.22
C ALA A 125 2.37 -9.44 9.70
N VAL A 126 2.12 -8.45 10.57
CA VAL A 126 1.84 -8.68 12.00
C VAL A 126 0.68 -7.82 12.48
N THR A 127 -0.14 -8.35 13.37
CA THR A 127 -1.16 -7.54 14.04
C THR A 127 -0.52 -6.79 15.21
N VAL A 128 -0.64 -5.46 15.20
CA VAL A 128 -0.08 -4.57 16.23
C VAL A 128 -1.14 -3.57 16.68
N ALA A 129 -0.86 -2.84 17.76
CA ALA A 129 -1.62 -1.64 18.10
C ALA A 129 -1.32 -0.54 17.06
N ASP A 130 -2.36 0.20 16.65
CA ASP A 130 -2.22 1.40 15.82
C ASP A 130 -1.30 2.40 16.55
N ALA A 131 -0.33 2.97 15.82
CA ALA A 131 0.67 3.89 16.37
C ALA A 131 0.09 5.21 16.92
N LYS A 132 -1.04 5.67 16.39
CA LYS A 132 -1.78 6.88 16.77
C LYS A 132 -2.93 6.59 17.74
N HIS A 133 -3.52 5.39 17.67
CA HIS A 133 -4.66 4.95 18.45
C HIS A 133 -4.38 3.57 19.09
N PRO A 134 -3.62 3.49 20.20
CA PRO A 134 -3.16 2.21 20.75
C PRO A 134 -4.24 1.20 21.13
N GLU A 135 -5.47 1.67 21.34
CA GLU A 135 -6.68 0.89 21.57
C GLU A 135 -7.18 0.14 20.32
N HIS A 136 -6.81 0.61 19.13
CA HIS A 136 -7.19 0.04 17.85
C HIS A 136 -6.11 -0.93 17.35
N ARG A 137 -6.53 -2.02 16.71
CA ARG A 137 -5.61 -3.05 16.18
C ARG A 137 -5.57 -2.97 14.66
N VAL A 138 -4.37 -3.03 14.11
CA VAL A 138 -4.11 -2.96 12.66
C VAL A 138 -3.20 -4.10 12.23
N THR A 139 -3.23 -4.43 10.95
CA THR A 139 -2.20 -5.25 10.32
C THR A 139 -1.07 -4.34 9.88
N LEU A 140 0.10 -4.49 10.48
CA LEU A 140 1.32 -3.85 10.04
C LEU A 140 1.98 -4.72 8.97
N LEU A 141 2.15 -4.16 7.79
CA LEU A 141 3.07 -4.63 6.77
C LEU A 141 4.44 -3.99 7.03
N ASP A 142 5.33 -4.77 7.63
CA ASP A 142 6.70 -4.40 7.97
C ASP A 142 7.64 -4.86 6.86
N TRP A 143 8.21 -3.94 6.09
CA TRP A 143 9.20 -4.27 5.07
C TRP A 143 10.52 -4.45 5.79
N HIS A 144 10.80 -5.70 6.13
CA HIS A 144 11.98 -6.11 6.88
C HIS A 144 13.22 -6.04 5.97
N LEU A 145 13.60 -4.83 5.54
CA LEU A 145 14.73 -4.57 4.66
C LEU A 145 16.04 -4.95 5.38
N PRO A 146 16.72 -6.06 4.99
CA PRO A 146 17.98 -6.45 5.60
C PRO A 146 19.07 -5.38 5.40
N ALA A 147 20.01 -5.30 6.35
CA ALA A 147 21.17 -4.44 6.21
C ALA A 147 21.93 -4.75 4.89
N GLY A 148 22.22 -3.71 4.11
CA GLY A 148 22.93 -3.84 2.82
C GLY A 148 22.02 -4.06 1.59
N LYS A 149 20.70 -4.23 1.77
CA LYS A 149 19.75 -4.32 0.64
C LYS A 149 19.39 -2.95 0.04
N MET A 150 19.56 -1.89 0.83
CA MET A 150 19.42 -0.49 0.41
C MET A 150 20.80 0.10 0.10
N ASN A 151 20.92 0.92 -0.95
CA ASN A 151 22.22 1.45 -1.39
C ASN A 151 22.87 2.29 -0.29
N ARG A 152 24.07 1.92 0.18
CA ARG A 152 24.77 2.57 1.30
C ARG A 152 25.10 4.04 1.02
N TRP A 153 25.44 4.39 -0.22
CA TRP A 153 25.74 5.77 -0.63
C TRP A 153 24.48 6.62 -0.74
N ILE A 154 23.38 6.07 -1.25
CA ILE A 154 22.09 6.76 -1.24
C ILE A 154 21.57 6.91 0.19
N THR A 155 21.75 5.88 1.02
CA THR A 155 21.42 5.94 2.44
C THR A 155 22.31 6.97 3.18
N ALA A 156 23.57 7.16 2.81
CA ALA A 156 24.50 8.07 3.50
C ALA A 156 24.45 9.51 2.95
N LEU A 157 24.55 9.70 1.65
CA LEU A 157 24.51 10.99 0.96
C LEU A 157 23.12 11.63 1.04
N ALA A 158 22.11 10.78 1.21
CA ALA A 158 20.77 11.24 1.33
C ALA A 158 20.13 10.90 2.68
N ARG A 159 20.76 10.26 3.66
CA ARG A 159 20.25 10.36 5.06
C ARG A 159 19.96 11.82 5.51
N PRO A 160 20.76 12.82 5.10
CA PRO A 160 20.44 14.24 5.30
C PRO A 160 19.38 14.76 4.31
N VAL A 161 19.36 14.25 3.07
CA VAL A 161 18.45 14.63 1.98
C VAL A 161 17.24 13.69 1.88
N ILE A 162 17.32 12.41 1.49
CA ILE A 162 16.49 11.21 1.87
C ILE A 162 16.14 11.01 3.39
N ARG A 163 16.13 12.06 4.20
CA ARG A 163 14.99 12.24 5.13
C ARG A 163 13.71 12.67 4.38
N TRP A 164 13.84 12.93 3.07
CA TRP A 164 12.88 13.52 2.14
C TRP A 164 12.33 12.56 1.06
N PHE A 165 12.94 11.40 0.80
CA PHE A 165 12.56 10.56 -0.36
C PHE A 165 12.28 9.09 -0.04
N VAL A 166 12.57 8.64 1.18
CA VAL A 166 12.10 7.35 1.64
C VAL A 166 10.80 7.63 2.37
N TRP A 167 9.71 7.50 1.62
CA TRP A 167 8.44 7.10 2.22
C TRP A 167 8.75 6.02 3.25
N ASP A 168 8.15 6.09 4.44
CA ASP A 168 8.26 4.98 5.36
C ASP A 168 7.32 3.86 4.89
N LEU A 169 7.55 3.40 3.66
CA LEU A 169 6.97 2.18 3.12
C LEU A 169 7.32 1.02 4.02
N THR A 170 8.39 1.10 4.82
CA THR A 170 8.76 0.03 5.74
C THR A 170 7.67 -0.28 6.74
N ARG A 171 6.74 0.64 6.97
CA ARG A 171 5.58 0.40 7.82
C ARG A 171 4.31 0.89 7.16
N SER A 172 3.51 -0.03 6.66
CA SER A 172 2.15 0.28 6.22
C SER A 172 1.16 -0.32 7.21
N GLU A 173 0.33 0.51 7.83
CA GLU A 173 -0.74 0.04 8.71
C GLU A 173 -2.00 -0.18 7.86
N LEU A 174 -2.61 -1.35 8.00
CA LEU A 174 -3.64 -1.84 7.12
C LEU A 174 -4.84 -2.27 7.95
N VAL A 175 -6.03 -1.95 7.45
CA VAL A 175 -7.29 -2.46 7.97
C VAL A 175 -8.14 -3.02 6.84
N GLY A 176 -8.80 -4.13 7.11
CA GLY A 176 -9.86 -4.67 6.30
C GLY A 176 -11.18 -3.98 6.62
N LEU A 177 -11.84 -3.50 5.58
CA LEU A 177 -13.22 -3.04 5.58
C LEU A 177 -14.09 -4.12 4.94
N VAL A 178 -15.36 -4.17 5.32
CA VAL A 178 -16.38 -5.06 4.71
C VAL A 178 -15.88 -6.52 4.62
N GLY A 179 -15.64 -7.15 5.78
CA GLY A 179 -15.15 -8.53 5.82
C GLY A 179 -13.74 -8.75 5.25
N GLY A 180 -12.95 -7.68 5.06
CA GLY A 180 -11.59 -7.73 4.55
C GLY A 180 -11.47 -7.69 3.03
N ARG A 181 -12.53 -7.30 2.31
CA ARG A 181 -12.53 -7.22 0.84
C ARG A 181 -11.91 -5.94 0.32
N VAL A 182 -12.11 -4.84 1.04
CA VAL A 182 -11.47 -3.56 0.75
C VAL A 182 -10.46 -3.27 1.85
N ILE A 183 -9.24 -2.89 1.48
CA ILE A 183 -8.21 -2.55 2.45
C ILE A 183 -8.01 -1.05 2.41
N LEU A 184 -8.02 -0.44 3.59
CA LEU A 184 -7.53 0.91 3.75
C LEU A 184 -6.15 0.86 4.38
N ALA A 185 -5.21 1.57 3.76
CA ALA A 185 -3.81 1.59 4.15
C ALA A 185 -3.40 3.00 4.56
N ARG A 186 -2.74 3.06 5.70
CA ARG A 186 -2.19 4.26 6.27
C ARG A 186 -0.67 4.16 6.21
N ILE A 187 -0.06 5.02 5.41
CA ILE A 187 1.38 4.99 5.15
C ILE A 187 1.97 6.33 5.59
N PRO A 188 2.86 6.34 6.58
CA PRO A 188 3.55 7.55 6.95
C PRO A 188 4.58 7.96 5.90
N ALA A 189 4.56 9.25 5.54
CA ALA A 189 5.48 9.81 4.56
C ALA A 189 6.04 11.17 5.01
N ARG A 190 7.36 11.34 4.84
CA ARG A 190 8.00 12.66 4.83
C ARG A 190 8.07 13.15 3.39
N ILE A 191 7.52 14.33 3.12
CA ILE A 191 7.59 14.96 1.80
C ILE A 191 8.67 16.03 1.82
N PRO A 192 9.49 16.16 0.75
CA PRO A 192 10.62 17.09 0.67
C PRO A 192 10.28 18.54 1.03
N PHE A 193 9.05 18.98 0.78
CA PHE A 193 8.65 20.37 1.02
C PHE A 193 8.41 20.71 2.51
N THR A 194 8.37 19.73 3.43
CA THR A 194 8.14 20.00 4.86
C THR A 194 9.01 19.11 5.77
N ARG A 195 9.37 19.60 6.97
CA ARG A 195 10.16 18.82 7.95
C ARG A 195 9.31 17.92 8.87
N ARG A 196 7.98 17.93 8.74
CA ARG A 196 7.07 17.22 9.64
C ARG A 196 6.75 15.82 9.09
N TRP A 197 6.62 14.85 9.98
CA TRP A 197 5.98 13.58 9.64
C TRP A 197 4.50 13.83 9.39
N ARG A 198 3.98 13.33 8.28
CA ARG A 198 2.54 13.26 8.06
C ARG A 198 2.17 11.93 7.45
N THR A 199 0.93 11.56 7.67
CA THR A 199 0.38 10.30 7.22
C THR A 199 -0.36 10.50 5.91
N THR A 200 -0.08 9.65 4.94
CA THR A 200 -0.78 9.60 3.65
C THR A 200 -1.67 8.36 3.62
N THR A 201 -2.84 8.49 2.99
CA THR A 201 -3.81 7.40 2.96
C THR A 201 -3.93 6.86 1.55
N PHE A 202 -3.92 5.55 1.47
CA PHE A 202 -4.15 4.76 0.27
C PHE A 202 -5.29 3.82 0.55
N TYR A 203 -5.97 3.38 -0.50
CA TYR A 203 -6.70 2.13 -0.44
C TYR A 203 -6.01 1.13 -1.34
N MET A 204 -6.20 -0.14 -1.02
CA MET A 204 -5.63 -1.26 -1.75
C MET A 204 -6.75 -2.24 -2.11
N HIS A 205 -6.58 -2.94 -3.24
CA HIS A 205 -7.40 -4.11 -3.56
C HIS A 205 -7.26 -5.23 -2.52
N ARG A 206 -8.22 -6.14 -2.58
CA ARG A 206 -8.43 -7.33 -1.76
C ARG A 206 -7.14 -8.08 -1.37
N TRP A 207 -6.89 -8.20 -0.06
CA TRP A 207 -5.79 -8.98 0.52
C TRP A 207 -6.20 -10.44 0.68
N LEU A 208 -6.53 -11.16 -0.40
CA LEU A 208 -6.95 -12.56 -0.25
C LEU A 208 -6.18 -13.55 -1.13
N SER A 209 -6.21 -14.79 -0.63
CA SER A 209 -5.47 -15.99 -1.03
C SER A 209 -5.27 -16.19 -2.54
N PRO A 210 -4.11 -16.73 -2.97
CA PRO A 210 -3.79 -16.98 -4.39
C PRO A 210 -4.72 -17.97 -5.12
N SER A 211 -5.69 -18.58 -4.44
CA SER A 211 -6.53 -19.68 -4.95
C SER A 211 -7.61 -19.28 -5.98
N GLY A 212 -7.46 -18.13 -6.66
CA GLY A 212 -8.30 -17.74 -7.81
C GLY A 212 -7.55 -17.22 -9.03
N GLU A 213 -6.29 -16.78 -8.88
CA GLU A 213 -5.48 -16.18 -9.95
C GLU A 213 -4.07 -16.76 -10.05
N ALA A 214 -3.89 -18.01 -9.61
CA ALA A 214 -2.61 -18.70 -9.72
C ALA A 214 -2.23 -19.10 -11.17
N ASN A 215 -2.98 -18.71 -12.21
CA ASN A 215 -2.68 -19.21 -13.56
C ASN A 215 -3.06 -18.33 -14.78
N GLN A 216 -3.22 -17.01 -14.63
CA GLN A 216 -3.25 -16.15 -15.82
C GLN A 216 -1.89 -15.47 -16.03
N PRO A 217 -1.10 -15.87 -17.04
CA PRO A 217 -0.13 -14.94 -17.60
C PRO A 217 -0.90 -13.73 -18.10
N PHE A 218 -0.42 -12.53 -17.77
CA PHE A 218 -0.90 -11.26 -18.32
C PHE A 218 -1.26 -11.44 -19.80
N ARG A 219 -2.55 -11.37 -20.14
CA ARG A 219 -2.96 -11.12 -21.52
C ARG A 219 -2.63 -9.67 -21.81
N ASP A 220 -1.98 -9.48 -22.94
CA ASP A 220 -1.51 -8.21 -23.46
C ASP A 220 -2.66 -7.18 -23.46
N ILE A 221 -2.42 -6.04 -22.83
CA ILE A 221 -3.13 -4.81 -23.18
C ILE A 221 -2.24 -4.16 -24.23
N GLU A 222 -2.75 -4.18 -25.47
CA GLU A 222 -2.20 -3.48 -26.64
C GLU A 222 -1.96 -1.98 -26.38
#